data_AF-A0A2E9ZL86-F1
#
_entry.id   AF-A0A2E9ZL86-F1
#
_cell.length_a   1.000
_cell.length_b   1.000
_cell.length_c   1.000
_cell.angle_alpha   90.00
_cell.angle_beta   90.00
_cell.angle_gamma   90.00
#
_symmetry.space_group_name_H-M   'P 1'
#
loop_
_entity.id
_entity.type
_entity.pdbx_description
1 polymer ?
#
loop_
_entity_poly.entity_id
_entity_poly.type
_entity_poly.pdbx_seq_one_letter_code
_entity_poly.pdbx_strand_id
1 'polypeptide(L)'
;MGLFILQIFTAPKRPLRLYLLTVTLIALTACEAAAPNARKATSNTSFEAEPPPNFTRGLLARRTVEPLYPLRAKNLGIEGWVMLRFSVDESGAVINNTIQTVEEQPAGYFELASVTAARRLRFENTRGETVEDVRYVFRYELEESNQFRVEPPSVDIQFRELLPLRLITPDYPPDVEQRGIEGYVIVRFTVTDRGVVQDIVIDASEPPGIFDNEALAAATRLRFDPRIVSDVPVQVEDVLFRFDWRLPR
;
A
#
# COMPACT_ATOMS: atom_id res chain seq x y z
N MET A 1 84.47 -36.41 18.40
CA MET A 1 83.82 -35.66 17.30
C MET A 1 83.16 -34.46 17.97
N GLY A 2 83.53 -33.21 17.72
CA GLY A 2 83.42 -32.50 16.42
C GLY A 2 81.96 -32.07 16.26
N LEU A 3 81.57 -30.79 16.17
CA LEU A 3 82.25 -29.66 15.51
C LEU A 3 81.79 -28.29 16.08
N PHE A 4 82.72 -27.31 16.14
CA PHE A 4 82.63 -25.84 15.93
C PHE A 4 81.30 -25.04 16.18
N ILE A 5 81.23 -23.88 16.87
CA ILE A 5 81.99 -22.58 16.75
C ILE A 5 81.63 -21.86 15.42
N LEU A 6 81.28 -20.54 15.28
CA LEU A 6 81.53 -19.30 16.05
C LEU A 6 80.38 -18.25 15.93
N GLN A 7 80.62 -17.10 16.57
CA GLN A 7 79.86 -15.85 16.77
C GLN A 7 79.80 -14.85 15.58
N ILE A 8 78.75 -13.98 15.61
CA ILE A 8 78.70 -12.49 15.40
C ILE A 8 79.40 -11.84 14.17
N PHE A 9 78.69 -10.90 13.49
CA PHE A 9 79.07 -9.50 13.14
C PHE A 9 78.06 -8.95 12.09
N THR A 10 77.16 -8.02 12.42
CA THR A 10 77.29 -6.55 12.34
C THR A 10 77.38 -5.98 10.90
N ALA A 11 76.39 -5.16 10.51
CA ALA A 11 76.32 -4.43 9.22
C ALA A 11 77.37 -3.29 9.13
N PRO A 12 77.62 -2.67 7.95
CA PRO A 12 76.82 -1.48 7.59
C PRO A 12 76.72 -1.05 6.08
N LYS A 13 75.72 -0.19 5.82
CA LYS A 13 75.67 0.96 4.85
C LYS A 13 75.71 0.74 3.32
N ARG A 14 74.79 1.46 2.64
CA ARG A 14 74.71 1.73 1.17
C ARG A 14 75.79 2.74 0.74
N PRO A 15 76.21 2.75 -0.55
CA PRO A 15 75.63 3.68 -1.55
C PRO A 15 75.37 3.00 -2.93
N LEU A 16 74.29 3.27 -3.66
CA LEU A 16 73.93 4.46 -4.46
C LEU A 16 74.79 4.65 -5.74
N ARG A 17 74.09 4.71 -6.91
CA ARG A 17 74.49 5.04 -8.31
C ARG A 17 74.64 3.85 -9.28
N LEU A 18 74.45 3.97 -10.61
CA LEU A 18 73.66 4.88 -11.48
C LEU A 18 73.92 4.47 -12.96
N TYR A 19 72.92 4.45 -13.86
CA TYR A 19 73.07 4.48 -15.36
C TYR A 19 73.73 3.25 -16.06
N LEU A 20 73.49 2.88 -17.33
CA LEU A 20 72.43 3.14 -18.36
C LEU A 20 72.60 2.15 -19.57
N LEU A 21 71.62 2.11 -20.51
CA LEU A 21 71.68 1.63 -21.94
C LEU A 21 71.78 0.09 -22.16
N THR A 22 71.11 -0.57 -23.12
CA THR A 22 70.21 -0.24 -24.28
C THR A 22 69.17 -1.38 -24.47
N VAL A 23 67.84 -1.16 -24.54
CA VAL A 23 66.96 -0.68 -25.65
C VAL A 23 66.48 -1.77 -26.63
N THR A 24 65.16 -1.71 -26.98
CA THR A 24 64.29 -2.57 -27.85
C THR A 24 63.52 -3.69 -27.12
N LEU A 25 62.25 -4.05 -27.44
CA LEU A 25 61.16 -3.43 -28.24
C LEU A 25 59.75 -4.01 -27.85
N ILE A 26 58.64 -3.27 -28.09
CA ILE A 26 57.21 -3.74 -28.23
C ILE A 26 56.54 -4.40 -26.98
N ALA A 27 55.29 -4.11 -26.57
CA ALA A 27 54.31 -3.06 -26.94
C ALA A 27 53.17 -2.93 -25.90
N LEU A 28 52.56 -1.74 -25.84
CA LEU A 28 51.23 -1.36 -25.31
C LEU A 28 50.67 -2.06 -24.04
N THR A 29 50.64 -1.30 -22.93
CA THR A 29 49.38 -0.72 -22.41
C THR A 29 49.68 0.56 -21.59
N ALA A 30 49.35 1.72 -22.16
CA ALA A 30 49.02 2.93 -21.41
C ALA A 30 47.52 2.87 -21.03
N CYS A 31 46.89 3.68 -20.17
CA CYS A 31 47.20 4.97 -19.54
C CYS A 31 46.55 4.93 -18.12
N GLU A 32 47.15 5.48 -17.06
CA GLU A 32 46.88 6.84 -16.55
C GLU A 32 45.43 7.01 -16.02
N ALA A 33 45.10 7.53 -14.84
CA ALA A 33 45.76 7.92 -13.58
C ALA A 33 44.61 8.46 -12.68
N ALA A 34 44.93 9.25 -11.64
CA ALA A 34 43.99 10.08 -10.85
C ALA A 34 42.92 9.36 -9.98
N ALA A 35 43.29 9.13 -8.73
CA ALA A 35 42.40 9.47 -7.61
C ALA A 35 42.38 11.01 -7.42
N PRO A 36 41.49 11.61 -6.60
CA PRO A 36 40.36 11.02 -5.86
C PRO A 36 39.01 11.69 -6.19
N ASN A 37 37.89 11.09 -5.76
CA ASN A 37 36.78 11.87 -5.16
C ASN A 37 35.70 10.98 -4.54
N ALA A 38 35.06 11.49 -3.49
CA ALA A 38 33.99 10.80 -2.81
C ALA A 38 32.76 10.63 -3.71
N ARG A 39 32.32 9.38 -3.88
CA ARG A 39 30.89 9.10 -4.01
C ARG A 39 30.46 8.52 -2.67
N LYS A 40 29.51 9.19 -2.01
CA LYS A 40 28.62 8.51 -1.07
C LYS A 40 27.94 7.40 -1.87
N ALA A 41 28.43 6.17 -1.74
CA ALA A 41 27.62 5.01 -2.02
C ALA A 41 26.60 4.93 -0.88
N THR A 42 25.55 5.74 -0.98
CA THR A 42 24.27 5.43 -0.35
C THR A 42 23.78 4.16 -1.04
N SER A 43 24.28 3.01 -0.59
CA SER A 43 23.75 1.72 -0.95
C SER A 43 22.43 1.56 -0.20
N ASN A 44 21.40 2.27 -0.68
CA ASN A 44 20.02 1.83 -0.57
C ASN A 44 19.90 0.56 -1.40
N THR A 45 20.52 -0.51 -0.93
CA THR A 45 20.25 -1.87 -1.39
C THR A 45 19.00 -2.30 -0.64
N SER A 46 17.88 -1.73 -1.07
CA SER A 46 16.56 -2.31 -0.84
C SER A 46 16.62 -3.71 -1.45
N PHE A 47 16.93 -4.70 -0.62
CA PHE A 47 17.06 -6.08 -1.08
C PHE A 47 15.64 -6.65 -1.18
N GLU A 48 14.99 -6.32 -2.29
CA GLU A 48 13.62 -6.67 -2.62
C GLU A 48 13.52 -8.15 -3.00
N ALA A 49 13.84 -9.00 -2.03
CA ALA A 49 13.62 -10.44 -2.10
C ALA A 49 12.15 -10.70 -1.77
N GLU A 50 11.34 -10.83 -2.82
CA GLU A 50 9.94 -11.23 -2.68
C GLU A 50 9.83 -12.49 -1.78
N PRO A 51 9.02 -12.45 -0.71
CA PRO A 51 8.85 -13.57 0.19
C PRO A 51 8.38 -14.83 -0.55
N PRO A 52 9.09 -15.97 -0.39
CA PRO A 52 8.75 -17.20 -1.09
C PRO A 52 7.34 -17.72 -0.73
N PRO A 53 6.71 -18.52 -1.61
CA PRO A 53 5.40 -19.08 -1.35
C PRO A 53 5.42 -20.17 -0.27
N ASN A 54 4.29 -20.33 0.44
CA ASN A 54 4.10 -21.38 1.43
C ASN A 54 3.93 -22.76 0.75
N PHE A 55 4.68 -23.77 1.19
CA PHE A 55 4.55 -25.16 0.73
C PHE A 55 4.02 -26.04 1.86
N THR A 56 2.70 -26.01 2.07
CA THR A 56 2.04 -26.76 3.16
C THR A 56 1.67 -28.21 2.81
N ARG A 57 2.12 -28.72 1.66
CA ARG A 57 1.87 -30.11 1.17
C ARG A 57 0.39 -30.52 1.13
N GLY A 58 -0.53 -29.55 1.07
CA GLY A 58 -1.98 -29.73 1.06
C GLY A 58 -2.67 -29.51 2.42
N LEU A 59 -1.93 -29.17 3.48
CA LEU A 59 -2.51 -28.74 4.75
C LEU A 59 -3.05 -27.31 4.65
N LEU A 60 -4.22 -27.06 5.23
CA LEU A 60 -4.78 -25.72 5.38
C LEU A 60 -4.45 -25.18 6.78
N ALA A 61 -4.02 -23.92 6.89
CA ALA A 61 -3.76 -23.31 8.19
C ALA A 61 -5.10 -22.90 8.85
N ARG A 62 -5.51 -23.57 9.94
CA ARG A 62 -6.77 -23.25 10.65
C ARG A 62 -6.65 -22.02 11.54
N ARG A 63 -5.45 -21.75 12.05
CA ARG A 63 -5.16 -20.55 12.85
C ARG A 63 -3.75 -20.06 12.53
N THR A 64 -3.68 -19.05 11.69
CA THR A 64 -2.48 -18.20 11.57
C THR A 64 -2.23 -17.55 12.93
N VAL A 65 -0.98 -17.59 13.38
CA VAL A 65 -0.54 -16.89 14.59
C VAL A 65 0.42 -15.82 14.13
N GLU A 66 0.03 -14.57 14.29
CA GLU A 66 0.90 -13.41 14.04
C GLU A 66 2.13 -13.51 14.96
N PRO A 67 3.35 -13.45 14.40
CA PRO A 67 4.56 -13.48 15.20
C PRO A 67 4.79 -12.14 15.89
N LEU A 68 5.38 -12.17 17.10
CA LEU A 68 5.75 -10.94 17.79
C LEU A 68 6.92 -10.26 17.07
N TYR A 69 6.69 -9.06 16.55
CA TYR A 69 7.72 -8.29 15.87
C TYR A 69 8.91 -7.96 16.80
N PRO A 70 10.17 -8.31 16.45
CA PRO A 70 11.35 -8.04 17.27
C PRO A 70 11.69 -6.54 17.43
N LEU A 71 11.80 -6.06 18.68
CA LEU A 71 12.10 -4.64 18.97
C LEU A 71 13.41 -4.13 18.34
N ARG A 72 14.42 -5.00 18.17
CA ARG A 72 15.69 -4.61 17.52
C ARG A 72 15.50 -4.28 16.04
N ALA A 73 14.78 -5.13 15.31
CA ALA A 73 14.43 -4.86 13.92
C ALA A 73 13.54 -3.61 13.81
N LYS A 74 12.60 -3.42 14.75
CA LYS A 74 11.66 -2.30 14.76
C LYS A 74 12.36 -0.95 14.92
N ASN A 75 13.30 -0.86 15.88
CA ASN A 75 14.09 0.34 16.11
C ASN A 75 15.08 0.65 14.97
N LEU A 76 15.30 -0.30 14.06
CA LEU A 76 16.20 -0.16 12.91
C LEU A 76 15.46 -0.03 11.57
N GLY A 77 14.11 -0.08 11.55
CA GLY A 77 13.34 -0.02 10.31
C GLY A 77 13.52 -1.23 9.39
N ILE A 78 13.93 -2.38 9.94
CA ILE A 78 14.33 -3.56 9.16
C ILE A 78 13.12 -4.47 8.96
N GLU A 79 12.63 -4.61 7.74
CA GLU A 79 11.57 -5.55 7.36
C GLU A 79 12.14 -6.85 6.80
N GLY A 80 11.32 -7.90 6.68
CA GLY A 80 11.77 -9.17 6.12
C GLY A 80 10.84 -10.35 6.29
N TRP A 81 11.38 -11.55 6.11
CA TRP A 81 10.65 -12.81 6.24
C TRP A 81 11.53 -13.94 6.81
N VAL A 82 10.88 -15.02 7.25
CA VAL A 82 11.53 -16.28 7.64
C VAL A 82 10.77 -17.45 7.05
N MET A 83 11.43 -18.29 6.26
CA MET A 83 10.93 -19.62 5.91
C MET A 83 11.41 -20.65 6.95
N LEU A 84 10.46 -21.26 7.63
CA LEU A 84 10.71 -22.43 8.48
C LEU A 84 10.27 -23.71 7.76
N ARG A 85 11.03 -24.79 7.95
CA ARG A 85 10.57 -26.17 7.71
C ARG A 85 10.25 -26.85 9.04
N PHE A 86 9.22 -27.69 9.04
CA PHE A 86 8.86 -28.54 10.18
C PHE A 86 7.99 -29.71 9.73
N SER A 87 7.73 -30.64 10.65
CA SER A 87 6.72 -31.68 10.51
C SER A 87 5.47 -31.32 11.31
N VAL A 88 4.31 -31.75 10.82
CA VAL A 88 3.01 -31.59 11.46
C VAL A 88 2.45 -32.97 11.79
N ASP A 89 1.99 -33.17 13.02
CA ASP A 89 1.43 -34.44 13.47
C ASP A 89 0.01 -34.72 12.93
N GLU A 90 -0.50 -35.91 13.24
CA GLU A 90 -1.85 -36.38 12.88
C GLU A 90 -2.97 -35.44 13.38
N SER A 91 -2.74 -34.72 14.49
CA SER A 91 -3.69 -33.76 15.07
C SER A 91 -3.66 -32.38 14.40
N GLY A 92 -2.68 -32.15 13.51
CA GLY A 92 -2.44 -30.84 12.88
C GLY A 92 -1.59 -29.88 13.73
N ALA A 93 -0.90 -30.37 14.77
CA ALA A 93 0.03 -29.56 15.56
C ALA A 93 1.47 -29.67 15.03
N VAL A 94 2.24 -28.59 15.16
CA VAL A 94 3.65 -28.54 14.74
C VAL A 94 4.52 -29.28 15.74
N ILE A 95 5.37 -30.20 15.27
CA ILE A 95 6.24 -31.01 16.12
C ILE A 95 7.49 -30.20 16.49
N ASN A 96 7.56 -29.74 17.74
CA ASN A 96 8.53 -28.75 18.22
C ASN A 96 10.02 -29.02 17.91
N ASN A 97 10.46 -30.28 17.91
CA ASN A 97 11.87 -30.65 17.66
C ASN A 97 12.22 -30.75 16.16
N THR A 98 11.25 -30.61 15.27
CA THR A 98 11.45 -30.64 13.80
C THR A 98 11.58 -29.25 13.17
N ILE A 99 11.30 -28.18 13.95
CA ILE A 99 11.33 -26.80 13.46
C ILE A 99 12.78 -26.38 13.17
N GLN A 100 13.04 -26.01 11.91
CA GLN A 100 14.35 -25.58 11.43
C GLN A 100 14.19 -24.40 10.48
N THR A 101 15.07 -23.41 10.62
CA THR A 101 15.15 -22.26 9.71
C THR A 101 15.74 -22.72 8.38
N VAL A 102 14.98 -22.57 7.29
CA VAL A 102 15.47 -22.83 5.93
C VAL A 102 16.16 -21.59 5.41
N GLU A 103 15.52 -20.45 5.59
CA GLU A 103 15.92 -19.18 5.04
C GLU A 103 15.37 -18.05 5.93
N GLU A 104 16.18 -17.02 6.15
CA GLU A 104 15.81 -15.80 6.88
C GLU A 104 16.43 -14.62 6.13
N GLN A 105 15.62 -13.60 5.85
CA GLN A 105 16.08 -12.39 5.20
C GLN A 105 15.47 -11.14 5.85
N PRO A 106 16.29 -10.19 6.33
CA PRO A 106 17.72 -10.32 6.65
C PRO A 106 17.98 -11.27 7.82
N ALA A 107 19.06 -12.05 7.71
CA ALA A 107 19.52 -12.98 8.74
C ALA A 107 19.78 -12.32 10.11
N GLY A 108 19.41 -13.02 11.20
CA GLY A 108 19.70 -12.65 12.58
C GLY A 108 18.68 -11.74 13.27
N TYR A 109 17.50 -11.52 12.70
CA TYR A 109 16.49 -10.59 13.24
C TYR A 109 15.21 -11.26 13.72
N PHE A 110 14.70 -12.24 12.98
CA PHE A 110 13.33 -12.73 13.04
C PHE A 110 13.19 -14.21 13.42
N GLU A 111 14.25 -15.00 13.33
CA GLU A 111 14.27 -16.44 13.62
C GLU A 111 13.49 -16.81 14.91
N LEU A 112 13.86 -16.20 16.06
CA LEU A 112 13.29 -16.54 17.36
C LEU A 112 11.77 -16.26 17.44
N ALA A 113 11.31 -15.18 16.82
CA ALA A 113 9.90 -14.84 16.76
C ALA A 113 9.12 -15.86 15.92
N SER A 114 9.67 -16.24 14.76
CA SER A 114 9.10 -17.21 13.83
C SER A 114 9.00 -18.60 14.46
N VAL A 115 10.07 -19.07 15.10
CA VAL A 115 10.09 -20.36 15.81
C VAL A 115 9.07 -20.37 16.95
N THR A 116 8.92 -19.25 17.67
CA THR A 116 7.93 -19.14 18.77
C THR A 116 6.50 -19.15 18.26
N ALA A 117 6.21 -18.50 17.12
CA ALA A 117 4.91 -18.53 16.47
C ALA A 117 4.59 -19.91 15.88
N ALA A 118 5.56 -20.57 15.23
CA ALA A 118 5.40 -21.90 14.62
C ALA A 118 4.92 -22.97 15.62
N ARG A 119 5.44 -22.98 16.86
CA ARG A 119 4.99 -23.88 17.94
C ARG A 119 3.50 -23.77 18.26
N ARG A 120 2.88 -22.62 17.94
CA ARG A 120 1.46 -22.31 18.20
C ARG A 120 0.57 -22.48 16.97
N LEU A 121 1.13 -22.67 15.77
CA LEU A 121 0.36 -22.91 14.55
C LEU A 121 -0.46 -24.19 14.66
N ARG A 122 -1.62 -24.19 13.99
CA ARG A 122 -2.49 -25.37 13.84
C ARG A 122 -2.98 -25.49 12.41
N PHE A 123 -2.87 -26.69 11.89
CA PHE A 123 -3.22 -27.07 10.53
C PHE A 123 -4.43 -28.02 10.52
N GLU A 124 -5.12 -28.06 9.39
CA GLU A 124 -6.11 -29.07 9.07
C GLU A 124 -5.41 -30.25 8.40
N ASN A 125 -5.26 -31.35 9.15
CA ASN A 125 -4.71 -32.59 8.64
C ASN A 125 -5.83 -33.59 8.36
N THR A 126 -6.40 -33.52 7.15
CA THR A 126 -7.44 -34.46 6.69
C THR A 126 -6.92 -35.85 6.34
N ARG A 127 -5.58 -36.04 6.34
CA ARG A 127 -4.95 -37.33 6.01
C ARG A 127 -4.75 -38.22 7.23
N GLY A 128 -4.67 -37.63 8.43
CA GLY A 128 -4.44 -38.39 9.68
C GLY A 128 -3.03 -39.01 9.77
N GLU A 129 -2.08 -38.52 8.99
CA GLU A 129 -0.68 -38.97 8.95
C GLU A 129 0.27 -37.83 9.29
N THR A 130 1.47 -38.11 9.81
CA THR A 130 2.48 -37.06 10.03
C THR A 130 2.98 -36.51 8.69
N VAL A 131 2.82 -35.21 8.46
CA VAL A 131 3.26 -34.52 7.24
C VAL A 131 4.59 -33.82 7.48
N GLU A 132 5.67 -34.37 6.93
CA GLU A 132 7.04 -33.83 7.05
C GLU A 132 7.33 -32.72 6.03
N ASP A 133 8.40 -31.93 6.25
CA ASP A 133 8.90 -30.84 5.37
C ASP A 133 7.77 -29.93 4.83
N VAL A 134 6.90 -29.53 5.76
CA VAL A 134 5.98 -28.40 5.61
C VAL A 134 6.80 -27.13 5.69
N ARG A 135 6.71 -26.27 4.67
CA ARG A 135 7.41 -24.98 4.65
C ARG A 135 6.43 -23.83 4.79
N TYR A 136 6.67 -22.98 5.78
CA TYR A 136 5.80 -21.87 6.13
C TYR A 136 6.64 -20.60 6.31
N VAL A 137 6.17 -19.52 5.70
CA VAL A 137 6.83 -18.22 5.64
C VAL A 137 6.11 -17.22 6.53
N PHE A 138 6.81 -16.75 7.54
CA PHE A 138 6.39 -15.62 8.37
C PHE A 138 6.91 -14.32 7.76
N ARG A 139 6.05 -13.32 7.61
CA ARG A 139 6.38 -11.98 7.11
C ARG A 139 6.45 -11.01 8.30
N TYR A 140 7.39 -10.08 8.23
CA TYR A 140 7.66 -9.06 9.22
C TYR A 140 7.75 -7.73 8.51
N GLU A 141 6.58 -7.16 8.28
CA GLU A 141 6.40 -5.82 7.74
C GLU A 141 6.25 -4.86 8.92
N LEU A 142 6.86 -3.69 8.81
CA LEU A 142 6.63 -2.59 9.73
C LEU A 142 5.45 -1.80 9.20
N GLU A 143 4.30 -2.02 9.82
CA GLU A 143 3.30 -0.96 9.93
C GLU A 143 4.03 0.26 10.52
N GLU A 144 4.38 1.21 9.64
CA GLU A 144 4.99 2.48 10.03
C GLU A 144 4.09 3.07 11.11
N SER A 145 4.62 3.21 12.33
CA SER A 145 3.86 3.80 13.42
C SER A 145 3.40 5.17 12.96
N ASN A 146 2.08 5.31 12.77
CA ASN A 146 1.47 6.42 12.06
C ASN A 146 1.84 7.78 12.68
N GLN A 147 2.96 8.34 12.24
CA GLN A 147 3.36 9.72 12.45
C GLN A 147 2.87 10.52 11.24
N PHE A 148 1.54 10.56 11.08
CA PHE A 148 0.85 11.12 9.93
C PHE A 148 1.29 10.52 8.58
N ARG A 149 1.23 9.19 8.50
CA ARG A 149 0.71 8.60 7.26
C ARG A 149 -0.79 8.82 7.28
N VAL A 150 -1.19 10.02 6.86
CA VAL A 150 -2.42 10.15 6.08
C VAL A 150 -2.28 9.08 5.02
N GLU A 151 -3.12 8.04 5.08
CA GLU A 151 -3.27 7.18 3.90
C GLU A 151 -3.53 8.13 2.74
N PRO A 152 -2.65 8.20 1.71
CA PRO A 152 -3.04 8.93 0.51
C PRO A 152 -4.40 8.33 0.14
N PRO A 153 -5.47 9.15 0.13
CA PRO A 153 -6.84 8.64 0.15
C PRO A 153 -6.91 7.58 -0.92
N SER A 154 -7.41 6.38 -0.60
CA SER A 154 -7.34 5.25 -1.51
C SER A 154 -7.93 5.66 -2.86
N VAL A 155 -7.06 6.01 -3.83
CA VAL A 155 -7.48 6.51 -5.15
C VAL A 155 -7.84 5.32 -6.03
N ASP A 156 -8.71 4.49 -5.48
CA ASP A 156 -9.88 4.07 -6.23
C ASP A 156 -10.51 5.37 -6.76
N ILE A 157 -10.48 5.56 -8.08
CA ILE A 157 -11.00 6.78 -8.70
C ILE A 157 -12.51 6.71 -8.55
N GLN A 158 -13.00 7.17 -7.40
CA GLN A 158 -14.42 7.20 -7.06
C GLN A 158 -15.10 8.18 -8.00
N PHE A 159 -15.55 7.67 -9.14
CA PHE A 159 -16.61 8.30 -9.89
C PHE A 159 -17.88 8.21 -9.03
N ARG A 160 -18.13 9.25 -8.23
CA ARG A 160 -19.39 9.39 -7.49
C ARG A 160 -20.34 10.21 -8.34
N GLU A 161 -21.44 9.60 -8.75
CA GLU A 161 -22.49 10.32 -9.47
C GLU A 161 -23.17 11.36 -8.57
N LEU A 162 -23.80 12.37 -9.17
CA LEU A 162 -24.64 13.34 -8.46
C LEU A 162 -25.79 12.64 -7.70
N LEU A 163 -25.89 12.82 -6.38
CA LEU A 163 -26.94 12.22 -5.55
C LEU A 163 -27.80 13.28 -4.84
N PRO A 164 -29.13 13.12 -4.72
CA PRO A 164 -29.96 14.04 -3.93
C PRO A 164 -29.76 13.84 -2.42
N LEU A 165 -29.42 14.91 -1.69
CA LEU A 165 -29.28 14.91 -0.23
C LEU A 165 -30.48 15.53 0.49
N ARG A 166 -31.08 16.57 -0.09
CA ARG A 166 -32.30 17.20 0.44
C ARG A 166 -33.23 17.53 -0.71
N LEU A 167 -34.29 16.75 -0.82
CA LEU A 167 -35.46 17.08 -1.63
C LEU A 167 -36.40 17.99 -0.84
N ILE A 168 -37.12 18.85 -1.55
CA ILE A 168 -38.08 19.80 -1.00
C ILE A 168 -39.39 19.59 -1.75
N THR A 169 -40.45 19.25 -1.04
CA THR A 169 -41.80 19.33 -1.61
C THR A 169 -42.16 20.82 -1.73
N PRO A 170 -42.55 21.31 -2.90
CA PRO A 170 -43.06 22.67 -3.05
C PRO A 170 -44.42 22.80 -2.37
N ASP A 171 -44.76 24.01 -1.94
CA ASP A 171 -46.08 24.31 -1.41
C ASP A 171 -47.14 24.25 -2.55
N TYR A 172 -48.37 23.87 -2.21
CA TYR A 172 -49.50 23.92 -3.14
C TYR A 172 -50.12 25.34 -3.09
N PRO A 173 -50.26 26.07 -4.22
CA PRO A 173 -50.97 27.35 -4.20
C PRO A 173 -52.43 27.16 -3.75
N PRO A 174 -52.90 27.82 -2.67
CA PRO A 174 -54.19 27.49 -2.05
C PRO A 174 -55.41 27.70 -2.96
N ASP A 175 -55.32 28.65 -3.90
CA ASP A 175 -56.38 28.92 -4.87
C ASP A 175 -56.40 27.88 -6.01
N VAL A 176 -55.25 27.28 -6.34
CA VAL A 176 -55.11 26.21 -7.33
C VAL A 176 -55.58 24.87 -6.73
N GLU A 177 -55.24 24.63 -5.45
CA GLU A 177 -55.72 23.48 -4.67
C GLU A 177 -57.25 23.47 -4.58
N GLN A 178 -57.87 24.59 -4.18
CA GLN A 178 -59.33 24.75 -4.12
C GLN A 178 -60.05 24.54 -5.46
N ARG A 179 -59.36 24.80 -6.59
CA ARG A 179 -59.91 24.57 -7.94
C ARG A 179 -59.70 23.14 -8.44
N GLY A 180 -59.01 22.27 -7.69
CA GLY A 180 -58.77 20.88 -8.09
C GLY A 180 -57.76 20.73 -9.22
N ILE A 181 -56.89 21.73 -9.46
CA ILE A 181 -55.96 21.74 -10.60
C ILE A 181 -54.66 21.06 -10.20
N GLU A 182 -54.37 19.91 -10.80
CA GLU A 182 -53.09 19.19 -10.70
C GLU A 182 -52.11 19.62 -11.81
N GLY A 183 -50.82 19.32 -11.66
CA GLY A 183 -49.81 19.67 -12.67
C GLY A 183 -48.39 19.22 -12.35
N TYR A 184 -47.44 19.65 -13.17
CA TYR A 184 -46.01 19.43 -12.96
C TYR A 184 -45.16 20.58 -13.52
N VAL A 185 -43.98 20.76 -12.93
CA VAL A 185 -42.94 21.67 -13.43
C VAL A 185 -41.62 20.92 -13.48
N ILE A 186 -40.92 21.04 -14.60
CA ILE A 186 -39.54 20.59 -14.77
C ILE A 186 -38.65 21.83 -14.72
N VAL A 187 -37.76 21.87 -13.73
CA VAL A 187 -36.71 22.89 -13.63
C VAL A 187 -35.39 22.31 -14.13
N ARG A 188 -34.58 23.16 -14.77
CA ARG A 188 -33.20 22.87 -15.16
C ARG A 188 -32.27 23.78 -14.38
N PHE A 189 -31.18 23.25 -13.85
CA PHE A 189 -30.26 24.01 -13.02
C PHE A 189 -28.84 23.43 -13.01
N THR A 190 -27.93 24.18 -12.42
CA THR A 190 -26.54 23.78 -12.20
C THR A 190 -26.32 23.39 -10.74
N VAL A 191 -25.70 22.25 -10.49
CA VAL A 191 -25.20 21.87 -9.15
C VAL A 191 -23.71 22.16 -9.06
N THR A 192 -23.35 22.98 -8.07
CA THR A 192 -21.97 23.36 -7.75
C THR A 192 -21.14 22.22 -7.14
N ASP A 193 -19.83 22.41 -7.10
CA ASP A 193 -18.84 21.61 -6.35
C ASP A 193 -19.15 21.47 -4.83
N ARG A 194 -20.05 22.32 -4.30
CA ARG A 194 -20.53 22.28 -2.90
C ARG A 194 -21.94 21.69 -2.75
N GLY A 195 -22.57 21.20 -3.82
CA GLY A 195 -23.88 20.56 -3.75
C GLY A 195 -25.05 21.55 -3.64
N VAL A 196 -24.77 22.84 -3.86
CA VAL A 196 -25.76 23.92 -3.90
C VAL A 196 -26.23 24.10 -5.34
N VAL A 197 -27.55 24.28 -5.49
CA VAL A 197 -28.21 24.56 -6.76
C VAL A 197 -28.14 26.05 -7.10
N GLN A 198 -27.81 26.37 -8.35
CA GLN A 198 -27.80 27.72 -8.93
C GLN A 198 -28.31 27.71 -10.38
N ASP A 199 -28.41 28.89 -11.00
CA ASP A 199 -28.78 29.06 -12.42
C ASP A 199 -30.10 28.36 -12.80
N ILE A 200 -31.07 28.40 -11.89
CA ILE A 200 -32.35 27.71 -12.02
C ILE A 200 -33.22 28.39 -13.06
N VAL A 201 -33.65 27.62 -14.06
CA VAL A 201 -34.62 28.02 -15.08
C VAL A 201 -35.73 26.97 -15.19
N ILE A 202 -36.88 27.36 -15.75
CA ILE A 202 -37.98 26.42 -16.05
C ILE A 202 -37.74 25.84 -17.44
N ASP A 203 -37.81 24.52 -17.53
CA ASP A 203 -37.61 23.76 -18.77
C ASP A 203 -38.97 23.39 -19.39
N ALA A 204 -39.92 22.96 -18.56
CA ALA A 204 -41.32 22.72 -18.93
C ALA A 204 -42.25 22.96 -17.74
N SER A 205 -43.49 23.38 -17.99
CA SER A 205 -44.52 23.58 -16.97
C SER A 205 -45.90 23.27 -17.55
N GLU A 206 -46.73 22.52 -16.83
CA GLU A 206 -48.10 22.16 -17.23
C GLU A 206 -49.01 22.09 -15.97
N PRO A 207 -50.01 22.97 -15.82
CA PRO A 207 -50.33 24.10 -16.69
C PRO A 207 -49.29 25.23 -16.57
N PRO A 208 -48.93 25.91 -17.68
CA PRO A 208 -47.85 26.89 -17.70
C PRO A 208 -48.12 28.10 -16.80
N GLY A 209 -47.13 28.51 -16.01
CA GLY A 209 -47.20 29.70 -15.16
C GLY A 209 -47.97 29.52 -13.84
N ILE A 210 -48.61 28.37 -13.60
CA ILE A 210 -49.44 28.13 -12.41
C ILE A 210 -48.63 27.71 -11.18
N PHE A 211 -47.59 26.91 -11.39
CA PHE A 211 -46.75 26.32 -10.32
C PHE A 211 -45.29 26.78 -10.39
N ASP A 212 -44.99 27.67 -11.32
CA ASP A 212 -43.64 28.11 -11.70
C ASP A 212 -42.88 28.76 -10.54
N ASN A 213 -43.55 29.61 -9.75
CA ASN A 213 -42.94 30.32 -8.63
C ASN A 213 -42.59 29.37 -7.47
N GLU A 214 -43.49 28.43 -7.18
CA GLU A 214 -43.37 27.43 -6.13
C GLU A 214 -42.29 26.40 -6.49
N ALA A 215 -42.20 26.01 -7.77
CA ALA A 215 -41.11 25.20 -8.32
C ALA A 215 -39.74 25.87 -8.12
N LEU A 216 -39.61 27.14 -8.51
CA LEU A 216 -38.38 27.91 -8.34
C LEU A 216 -38.02 28.08 -6.86
N ALA A 217 -38.99 28.41 -6.01
CA ALA A 217 -38.79 28.54 -4.57
C ALA A 217 -38.32 27.23 -3.91
N ALA A 218 -38.89 26.08 -4.29
CA ALA A 218 -38.44 24.78 -3.82
C ALA A 218 -37.04 24.41 -4.36
N ALA A 219 -36.77 24.69 -5.64
CA ALA A 219 -35.50 24.39 -6.30
C ALA A 219 -34.29 25.07 -5.60
N THR A 220 -34.41 26.33 -5.18
CA THR A 220 -33.33 27.03 -4.42
C THR A 220 -32.94 26.34 -3.11
N ARG A 221 -33.85 25.53 -2.54
CA ARG A 221 -33.70 24.85 -1.25
C ARG A 221 -33.26 23.38 -1.39
N LEU A 222 -33.21 22.84 -2.61
CA LEU A 222 -32.66 21.51 -2.90
C LEU A 222 -31.16 21.45 -2.56
N ARG A 223 -30.68 20.30 -2.10
CA ARG A 223 -29.24 20.04 -1.93
C ARG A 223 -28.88 18.67 -2.48
N PHE A 224 -27.70 18.58 -3.06
CA PHE A 224 -27.14 17.38 -3.66
C PHE A 224 -25.77 17.09 -3.07
N ASP A 225 -25.32 15.84 -3.16
CA ASP A 225 -23.93 15.46 -2.96
C ASP A 225 -23.22 15.70 -4.30
N PRO A 226 -22.15 16.54 -4.35
CA PRO A 226 -21.41 16.79 -5.58
C PRO A 226 -20.99 15.51 -6.29
N ARG A 227 -21.04 15.56 -7.62
CA ARG A 227 -20.39 14.55 -8.45
C ARG A 227 -18.89 14.63 -8.21
N ILE A 228 -18.24 13.48 -7.97
CA ILE A 228 -16.79 13.39 -7.80
C ILE A 228 -16.20 12.76 -9.06
N VAL A 229 -15.15 13.37 -9.61
CA VAL A 229 -14.36 12.85 -10.72
C VAL A 229 -12.88 12.96 -10.33
N SER A 230 -12.16 11.84 -10.28
CA SER A 230 -10.75 11.81 -9.87
C SER A 230 -10.49 12.46 -8.51
N ASP A 231 -11.36 12.17 -7.53
CA ASP A 231 -11.36 12.72 -6.16
C ASP A 231 -11.60 14.25 -6.06
N VAL A 232 -11.95 14.91 -7.18
CA VAL A 232 -12.31 16.33 -7.22
C VAL A 232 -13.82 16.48 -7.36
N PRO A 233 -14.50 17.28 -6.53
CA PRO A 233 -15.91 17.63 -6.75
C PRO A 233 -16.03 18.52 -7.99
N VAL A 234 -16.92 18.13 -8.91
CA VAL A 234 -17.15 18.85 -10.17
C VAL A 234 -18.56 19.41 -10.23
N GLN A 235 -18.67 20.59 -10.84
CA GLN A 235 -19.94 21.19 -11.21
C GLN A 235 -20.66 20.31 -12.25
N VAL A 236 -21.98 20.17 -12.11
CA VAL A 236 -22.84 19.46 -13.06
C VAL A 236 -23.92 20.42 -13.55
N GLU A 237 -23.91 20.69 -14.85
CA GLU A 237 -24.85 21.58 -15.53
C GLU A 237 -26.04 20.79 -16.10
N ASP A 238 -27.09 21.51 -16.49
CA ASP A 238 -28.31 20.97 -17.11
C ASP A 238 -29.00 19.83 -16.34
N VAL A 239 -28.92 19.86 -15.01
CA VAL A 239 -29.62 18.92 -14.13
C VAL A 239 -31.11 19.21 -14.16
N LEU A 240 -31.90 18.24 -14.61
CA LEU A 240 -33.36 18.31 -14.65
C LEU A 240 -33.97 17.73 -13.37
N PHE A 241 -34.91 18.46 -12.76
CA PHE A 241 -35.72 17.99 -11.64
C PHE A 241 -37.20 18.28 -11.88
N ARG A 242 -38.06 17.30 -11.60
CA ARG A 242 -39.51 17.41 -11.77
C ARG A 242 -40.21 17.51 -10.42
N PHE A 243 -41.05 18.52 -10.28
CA PHE A 243 -42.05 18.64 -9.22
C PHE A 243 -43.41 18.23 -9.77
N ASP A 244 -44.20 17.51 -8.97
CA ASP A 244 -45.57 17.10 -9.29
C ASP A 244 -46.53 17.60 -8.20
N TRP A 245 -47.57 18.33 -8.59
CA TRP A 245 -48.68 18.71 -7.71
C TRP A 245 -49.84 17.77 -7.98
N ARG A 246 -50.19 16.99 -6.97
CA ARG A 246 -51.30 16.02 -7.00
C ARG A 246 -52.09 16.12 -5.72
N LEU A 247 -53.40 15.99 -5.85
CA LEU A 247 -54.32 16.07 -4.73
C LEU A 247 -54.43 14.70 -4.04
N PRO A 248 -54.71 14.66 -2.73
CA PRO A 248 -55.04 13.40 -2.07
C PRO A 248 -56.28 12.78 -2.71
N ARG A 249 -56.22 11.48 -2.99
CA ARG A 249 -57.32 10.67 -3.53
C ARG A 249 -58.20 10.09 -2.42
#